data_AF-A0A6P1NRL8-F1
#
_entry.id   AF-A0A6P1NRL8-F1
#
_cell.length_a   1.000
_cell.length_b   1.000
_cell.length_c   1.000
_cell.angle_alpha   90.00
_cell.angle_beta   90.00
_cell.angle_gamma   90.00
#
_symmetry.space_group_name_H-M   'P 1'
#
loop_
_entity.id
_entity.type
_entity.pdbx_description
1 polymer ?
#
loop_
_entity_poly.entity_id
_entity_poly.type
_entity_poly.pdbx_seq_one_letter_code
_entity_poly.pdbx_strand_id
1 'polypeptide(L)'
;MKPTARNPAEADLSCEVCGLMPEPTKTRLTVANVAVMLPIELLVHALVVETHLPYLAKVLVLTLTATVLVIWVAEPSAARMLRGWLHAPALRHRRKLGSAPALWRARTVLQDQPGSLQKITRALARLDTNILSIHVHPVAGGVLDEFVLSAPGNLSERHLLEALHDGGGSGSRVWPTTALAMADGQTKALSLAARIADAPDELPLAVAELLRARILTPAEAVLEKHDAGTRLKIPTAWHGPIMFARPGEPFTPAESARAHRLAELAEILAHRPSPAQVPGT
;
A
#
# COMPACT_ATOMS: atom_id res chain seq x y z
N MET A 1 21.54 32.65 -8.38
CA MET A 1 20.66 32.12 -9.44
C MET A 1 19.22 32.26 -8.97
N LYS A 2 18.41 33.04 -9.69
CA LYS A 2 16.99 33.27 -9.40
C LYS A 2 16.24 31.97 -9.78
N PRO A 3 15.38 31.39 -8.91
CA PRO A 3 14.60 30.23 -9.31
C PRO A 3 13.63 30.69 -10.41
N THR A 4 13.80 30.17 -11.62
CA THR A 4 12.85 30.37 -12.71
C THR A 4 11.51 29.83 -12.23
N ALA A 5 10.47 30.67 -12.23
CA ALA A 5 9.13 30.28 -11.84
C ALA A 5 8.68 29.10 -12.71
N ARG A 6 8.74 27.90 -12.13
CA ARG A 6 8.41 26.65 -12.81
C ARG A 6 6.89 26.65 -13.01
N ASN A 7 6.46 26.45 -14.25
CA ASN A 7 5.04 26.43 -14.58
C ASN A 7 4.38 25.30 -13.75
N PRO A 8 3.28 25.50 -13.01
CA PRO A 8 2.71 24.47 -12.13
C PRO A 8 2.42 23.14 -12.85
N ALA A 9 2.09 23.21 -14.14
CA ALA A 9 1.94 22.02 -14.99
C ALA A 9 3.25 21.25 -15.22
N GLU A 10 4.41 21.92 -15.29
CA GLU A 10 5.72 21.26 -15.45
C GLU A 10 6.20 20.60 -14.14
N ALA A 11 5.83 21.15 -12.99
CA ALA A 11 6.16 20.57 -11.69
C ALA A 11 5.43 19.23 -11.49
N ASP A 12 4.14 19.16 -11.86
CA ASP A 12 3.30 17.96 -11.76
C ASP A 12 3.73 16.84 -12.75
N LEU A 13 4.33 17.25 -13.87
CA LEU A 13 4.77 16.36 -14.96
C LEU A 13 6.16 15.75 -14.76
N SER A 14 7.01 16.37 -13.93
CA SER A 14 8.35 15.85 -13.68
C SER A 14 8.36 14.75 -12.62
N CYS A 15 9.17 13.71 -12.83
CA CYS A 15 9.48 12.75 -11.79
C CYS A 15 10.22 13.45 -10.63
N GLU A 16 9.82 13.19 -9.38
CA GLU A 16 10.46 13.78 -8.20
C GLU A 16 11.89 13.27 -7.97
N VAL A 17 12.19 12.05 -8.46
CA VAL A 17 13.50 11.40 -8.27
C VAL A 17 14.49 11.77 -9.37
N CYS A 18 14.07 11.72 -10.64
CA CYS A 18 14.98 11.92 -11.77
C CYS A 18 14.76 13.23 -12.54
N GLY A 19 13.71 14.01 -12.23
CA GLY A 19 13.41 15.28 -12.90
C GLY A 19 12.99 15.18 -14.36
N LEU A 20 13.06 13.99 -14.96
CA LEU A 20 12.72 13.72 -16.36
C LEU A 20 11.21 13.71 -16.57
N MET A 21 10.79 14.15 -17.76
CA MET A 21 9.41 14.11 -18.22
C MET A 21 9.14 12.78 -18.92
N PRO A 22 7.94 12.18 -18.76
CA PRO A 22 7.58 10.96 -19.48
C PRO A 22 7.49 11.24 -20.98
N GLU A 23 8.13 10.42 -21.80
CA GLU A 23 8.07 10.59 -23.26
C GLU A 23 6.64 10.35 -23.78
N PRO A 24 6.12 11.24 -24.65
CA PRO A 24 4.82 11.04 -25.28
C PRO A 24 4.89 9.92 -26.32
N THR A 25 3.76 9.24 -26.56
CA THR A 25 3.71 8.25 -27.64
C THR A 25 3.86 8.93 -29.00
N LYS A 26 4.53 8.24 -29.95
CA LYS A 26 4.71 8.74 -31.33
C LYS A 26 3.39 9.16 -31.97
N THR A 27 2.32 8.40 -31.75
CA THR A 27 0.97 8.69 -32.26
C THR A 27 0.40 10.02 -31.78
N ARG A 28 0.57 10.35 -30.49
CA ARG A 28 0.06 11.60 -29.90
C ARG A 28 0.87 12.79 -30.35
N LEU A 29 2.17 12.61 -30.53
CA LEU A 29 3.04 13.63 -31.10
C LEU A 29 2.63 13.93 -32.56
N THR A 30 2.37 12.90 -33.37
CA THR A 30 1.85 13.09 -34.73
C THR A 30 0.50 13.80 -34.74
N VAL A 31 -0.45 13.41 -33.90
CA VAL A 31 -1.77 14.06 -33.83
C VAL A 31 -1.66 15.52 -33.38
N ALA A 32 -0.81 15.81 -32.39
CA ALA A 32 -0.55 17.17 -31.94
C ALA A 32 0.02 18.04 -33.07
N ASN A 33 0.99 17.50 -33.83
CA ASN A 33 1.57 18.19 -34.97
C ASN A 33 0.53 18.46 -36.07
N VAL A 34 -0.29 17.47 -36.41
CA VAL A 34 -1.38 17.62 -37.39
C VAL A 34 -2.41 18.64 -36.91
N ALA A 35 -2.79 18.63 -35.63
CA ALA A 35 -3.78 19.55 -35.08
C ALA A 35 -3.33 21.03 -35.11
N VAL A 36 -2.03 21.29 -35.02
CA VAL A 36 -1.45 22.64 -35.16
C VAL A 36 -1.31 23.03 -36.63
N MET A 37 -0.90 22.09 -37.48
CA MET A 37 -0.62 22.34 -38.90
C MET A 37 -1.88 22.54 -39.73
N LEU A 38 -2.87 21.65 -39.58
CA LEU A 38 -4.07 21.59 -40.41
C LEU A 38 -4.87 22.91 -40.47
N PRO A 39 -5.19 23.61 -39.38
CA PRO A 39 -5.99 24.83 -39.46
C PRO A 39 -5.27 25.97 -40.20
N ILE A 40 -3.94 26.04 -40.07
CA ILE A 40 -3.14 27.06 -40.74
C ILE A 40 -3.05 26.75 -42.24
N GLU A 41 -2.81 25.49 -42.61
CA GLU A 41 -2.83 25.09 -44.01
C GLU A 41 -4.19 25.37 -44.65
N LEU A 42 -5.30 25.01 -43.99
CA LEU A 42 -6.65 25.18 -44.52
C LEU A 42 -7.00 26.66 -44.69
N LEU A 43 -6.55 27.52 -43.76
CA LEU A 43 -6.70 28.98 -43.87
C LEU A 43 -5.91 29.57 -45.04
N VAL A 44 -4.64 29.15 -45.22
CA VAL A 44 -3.81 29.59 -46.34
C VAL A 44 -4.42 29.15 -47.67
N HIS A 45 -4.92 27.91 -47.76
CA HIS A 45 -5.61 27.43 -48.96
C HIS A 45 -6.86 28.25 -49.27
N ALA A 46 -7.70 28.52 -48.26
CA ALA A 46 -8.89 29.36 -48.43
C ALA A 46 -8.52 30.76 -48.95
N LEU A 47 -7.52 31.41 -48.35
CA LEU A 47 -7.09 32.75 -48.74
C LEU A 47 -6.48 32.80 -50.15
N VAL A 48 -5.66 31.81 -50.52
CA VAL A 48 -5.02 31.77 -51.84
C VAL A 48 -6.04 31.50 -52.95
N VAL A 49 -7.07 30.69 -52.68
CA VAL A 49 -8.13 30.39 -53.66
C VAL A 49 -8.91 31.65 -54.03
N GLU A 50 -9.25 32.51 -53.06
CA GLU A 50 -10.02 33.74 -53.27
C GLU A 50 -9.26 34.86 -53.99
N THR A 51 -7.94 34.75 -54.15
CA THR A 51 -7.12 35.77 -54.82
C THR A 51 -7.06 35.60 -56.35
N HIS A 52 -6.95 36.72 -57.08
CA HIS A 52 -6.76 36.75 -58.54
C HIS A 52 -5.32 36.47 -59.00
N LEU A 53 -4.55 35.66 -58.25
CA LEU A 53 -3.17 35.32 -58.60
C LEU A 53 -3.10 34.36 -59.81
N PRO A 54 -2.07 34.46 -60.66
CA PRO A 54 -1.81 33.47 -61.70
C PRO A 54 -1.54 32.09 -61.10
N TYR A 55 -1.92 31.02 -61.80
CA TYR A 55 -1.90 29.65 -61.28
C TYR A 55 -0.55 29.22 -60.70
N LEU A 56 0.55 29.57 -61.38
CA LEU A 56 1.91 29.27 -60.92
C LEU A 56 2.25 29.93 -59.57
N ALA A 57 1.76 31.15 -59.34
CA ALA A 57 1.97 31.84 -58.07
C ALA A 57 1.17 31.18 -56.94
N LYS A 58 -0.05 30.71 -57.21
CA LYS A 58 -0.85 29.95 -56.23
C LYS A 58 -0.13 28.68 -55.78
N VAL A 59 0.37 27.89 -56.74
CA VAL A 59 1.12 26.65 -56.43
C VAL A 59 2.38 26.96 -55.63
N LEU A 60 3.13 28.01 -56.01
CA LEU A 60 4.38 28.37 -55.34
C LEU A 60 4.17 28.89 -53.90
N VAL A 61 3.12 29.68 -53.66
CA VAL A 61 2.77 30.13 -52.31
C VAL A 61 2.39 28.94 -51.44
N LEU A 62 1.52 28.04 -51.92
CA LEU A 62 1.06 26.88 -51.16
C LEU A 62 2.23 25.94 -50.79
N THR A 63 3.11 25.63 -51.74
CA THR A 63 4.26 24.74 -51.50
C THR A 63 5.26 25.34 -50.52
N LEU A 64 5.53 26.65 -50.61
CA LEU A 64 6.40 27.35 -49.66
C LEU A 64 5.78 27.37 -48.26
N THR A 65 4.49 27.70 -48.14
CA THR A 65 3.82 27.73 -46.83
C THR A 65 3.77 26.35 -46.17
N ALA A 66 3.46 25.29 -46.92
CA ALA A 66 3.46 23.92 -46.39
C ALA A 66 4.87 23.49 -45.92
N THR A 67 5.90 23.80 -46.72
CA THR A 67 7.31 23.50 -46.37
C THR A 67 7.74 24.23 -45.10
N VAL A 68 7.44 25.53 -45.01
CA VAL A 68 7.73 26.35 -43.83
C VAL A 68 6.98 25.82 -42.61
N LEU A 69 5.71 25.40 -42.74
CA LEU A 69 4.93 24.85 -41.64
C LEU A 69 5.51 23.56 -41.09
N VAL A 70 5.95 22.65 -41.96
CA VAL A 70 6.59 21.39 -41.54
C VAL A 70 7.87 21.66 -40.72
N ILE A 71 8.68 22.62 -41.16
CA ILE A 71 9.90 23.03 -40.46
C ILE A 71 9.56 23.70 -39.11
N TRP A 72 8.53 24.55 -39.09
CA TRP A 72 8.11 25.26 -37.88
C TRP A 72 7.43 24.34 -36.84
N VAL A 73 6.67 23.34 -37.26
CA VAL A 73 6.06 22.34 -36.36
C VAL A 73 7.11 21.38 -35.78
N ALA A 74 8.26 21.22 -36.43
CA ALA A 74 9.41 20.55 -35.82
C ALA A 74 10.07 21.36 -34.70
N GLU A 75 9.77 22.67 -34.56
CA GLU A 75 10.28 23.47 -33.44
C GLU A 75 9.54 23.15 -32.11
N PRO A 76 10.25 23.20 -30.96
CA PRO A 76 9.76 22.81 -29.63
C PRO A 76 8.66 23.73 -29.05
N SER A 77 8.10 24.63 -29.85
CA SER A 77 7.11 25.64 -29.49
C SER A 77 5.67 25.07 -29.52
N ALA A 78 5.32 24.28 -30.53
CA ALA A 78 4.01 23.62 -30.62
C ALA A 78 3.86 22.53 -29.54
N ALA A 79 4.93 21.76 -29.30
CA ALA A 79 4.99 20.78 -28.23
C ALA A 79 4.72 21.41 -26.86
N ARG A 80 5.14 22.67 -26.64
CA ARG A 80 4.93 23.43 -25.40
C ARG A 80 3.45 23.76 -25.12
N MET A 81 2.71 24.20 -26.12
CA MET A 81 1.27 24.53 -25.97
C MET A 81 0.42 23.28 -25.70
N LEU A 82 0.77 22.14 -26.29
CA LEU A 82 0.00 20.90 -26.15
C LEU A 82 0.52 19.97 -25.03
N ARG A 83 1.50 20.38 -24.20
CA ARG A 83 2.09 19.54 -23.14
C ARG A 83 1.07 18.88 -22.22
N GLY A 84 0.11 19.67 -21.73
CA GLY A 84 -0.94 19.16 -20.83
C GLY A 84 -1.78 18.06 -21.49
N TRP A 85 -2.08 18.20 -22.79
CA TRP A 85 -2.79 17.18 -23.55
C TRP A 85 -1.89 15.98 -23.87
N LEU A 86 -0.66 16.22 -24.32
CA LEU A 86 0.32 15.20 -24.72
C LEU A 86 0.54 14.18 -23.60
N HIS A 87 0.71 14.67 -22.37
CA HIS A 87 0.96 13.87 -21.18
C HIS A 87 -0.29 13.60 -20.32
N ALA A 88 -1.50 13.98 -20.79
CA ALA A 88 -2.74 13.76 -20.04
C ALA A 88 -2.96 12.31 -19.57
N PRO A 89 -2.64 11.24 -20.34
CA PRO A 89 -2.79 9.86 -19.88
C PRO A 89 -1.82 9.52 -18.74
N ALA A 90 -0.58 9.99 -18.82
CA ALA A 90 0.44 9.77 -17.80
C ALA A 90 0.06 10.51 -16.50
N LEU A 91 -0.43 11.75 -16.61
CA LEU A 91 -1.00 12.51 -15.49
C LEU A 91 -2.20 11.79 -14.86
N ARG A 92 -3.12 11.28 -15.68
CA ARG A 92 -4.27 10.48 -15.19
C ARG A 92 -3.82 9.22 -14.48
N HIS A 93 -2.79 8.53 -14.98
CA HIS A 93 -2.26 7.33 -14.36
C HIS A 93 -1.55 7.63 -13.03
N ARG A 94 -0.71 8.65 -12.97
CA ARG A 94 -0.07 9.12 -11.72
C ARG A 94 -1.12 9.56 -10.71
N ARG A 95 -2.16 10.28 -11.15
CA ARG A 95 -3.29 10.65 -10.30
C ARG A 95 -4.06 9.43 -9.80
N LYS A 96 -4.25 8.41 -10.64
CA LYS A 96 -4.89 7.14 -10.26
C LYS A 96 -4.08 6.35 -9.23
N LEU A 97 -2.75 6.35 -9.36
CA LEU A 97 -1.85 5.73 -8.39
C LEU A 97 -1.83 6.52 -7.07
N GLY A 98 -1.75 7.85 -7.14
CA GLY A 98 -1.83 8.71 -5.96
C GLY A 98 -3.21 8.72 -5.28
N SER A 99 -4.28 8.34 -6.01
CA SER A 99 -5.62 8.15 -5.45
C SER A 99 -5.91 6.69 -5.09
N ALA A 100 -5.00 5.76 -5.34
CA ALA A 100 -5.21 4.36 -5.01
C ALA A 100 -5.39 4.22 -3.48
N PRO A 101 -6.28 3.34 -3.01
CA PRO A 101 -6.53 3.22 -1.57
C PRO A 101 -5.24 2.83 -0.83
N ALA A 102 -4.84 3.67 0.11
CA ALA A 102 -3.72 3.41 1.01
C ALA A 102 -4.22 2.64 2.23
N LEU A 103 -3.47 1.62 2.63
CA LEU A 103 -3.75 0.86 3.83
C LEU A 103 -3.04 1.49 5.02
N TRP A 104 -3.79 1.68 6.11
CA TRP A 104 -3.30 2.26 7.35
C TRP A 104 -3.63 1.36 8.52
N ARG A 105 -2.76 1.37 9.53
CA ARG A 105 -3.07 0.84 10.85
C ARG A 105 -3.16 2.00 11.82
N ALA A 106 -4.21 1.99 12.62
CA ALA A 106 -4.46 3.02 13.62
C ALA A 106 -4.69 2.37 14.98
N ARG A 107 -4.19 3.01 16.04
CA ARG A 107 -4.49 2.66 17.43
C ARG A 107 -5.00 3.89 18.15
N THR A 108 -6.01 3.73 18.98
CA THR A 108 -6.54 4.82 19.83
C THR A 108 -7.22 4.25 21.06
N VAL A 109 -7.14 4.98 22.17
CA VAL A 109 -7.84 4.62 23.41
C VAL A 109 -9.17 5.37 23.48
N LEU A 110 -10.25 4.63 23.64
CA LEU A 110 -11.61 5.12 23.83
C LEU A 110 -12.10 4.91 25.25
N GLN A 111 -13.04 5.76 25.67
CA GLN A 111 -13.83 5.54 26.88
C GLN A 111 -14.76 4.34 26.68
N ASP A 112 -14.80 3.43 27.66
CA ASP A 112 -15.66 2.25 27.64
C ASP A 112 -17.12 2.62 27.97
N GLN A 113 -17.79 3.21 26.98
CA GLN A 113 -19.19 3.62 27.10
C GLN A 113 -19.92 3.47 25.76
N PRO A 114 -21.24 3.24 25.79
CA PRO A 114 -22.04 3.17 24.58
C PRO A 114 -21.85 4.41 23.68
N GLY A 115 -21.65 4.18 22.39
CA GLY A 115 -21.50 5.23 21.38
C GLY A 115 -20.09 5.75 21.16
N SER A 116 -19.08 5.36 21.95
CA SER A 116 -17.68 5.74 21.70
C SER A 116 -17.20 5.27 20.32
N LEU A 117 -17.38 3.98 20.00
CA LEU A 117 -17.01 3.44 18.69
C LEU A 117 -17.81 4.09 17.55
N GLN A 118 -19.09 4.38 17.77
CA GLN A 118 -19.94 5.05 16.78
C GLN A 118 -19.39 6.43 16.39
N LYS A 119 -18.88 7.21 17.36
CA LYS A 119 -18.27 8.52 17.11
C LYS A 119 -17.02 8.39 16.24
N ILE A 120 -16.14 7.43 16.54
CA ILE A 120 -14.95 7.14 15.72
C ILE A 120 -15.32 6.68 14.32
N THR A 121 -16.21 5.69 14.19
CA THR A 121 -16.61 5.18 12.87
C THR A 121 -17.23 6.27 12.02
N ARG A 122 -18.04 7.16 12.63
CA ARG A 122 -18.60 8.33 11.94
C ARG A 122 -17.53 9.34 11.53
N ALA A 123 -16.52 9.57 12.35
CA ALA A 123 -15.42 10.47 12.01
C ALA A 123 -14.57 9.94 10.85
N LEU A 124 -14.23 8.65 10.86
CA LEU A 124 -13.53 7.98 9.76
C LEU A 124 -14.35 7.94 8.47
N ALA A 125 -15.68 7.73 8.57
CA ALA A 125 -16.57 7.73 7.42
C ALA A 125 -16.63 9.10 6.70
N ARG A 126 -16.44 10.23 7.42
CA ARG A 126 -16.35 11.56 6.80
C ARG A 126 -15.12 11.74 5.91
N LEU A 127 -14.11 10.89 6.08
CA LEU A 127 -12.89 10.86 5.27
C LEU A 127 -12.95 9.79 4.17
N ASP A 128 -14.14 9.25 3.86
CA ASP A 128 -14.32 8.13 2.92
C ASP A 128 -13.40 6.93 3.25
N THR A 129 -13.07 6.76 4.53
CA THR A 129 -12.19 5.68 5.00
C THR A 129 -13.01 4.45 5.34
N ASN A 130 -12.64 3.31 4.74
CA ASN A 130 -13.25 2.02 5.03
C ASN A 130 -12.50 1.30 6.15
N ILE A 131 -13.24 0.71 7.09
CA ILE A 131 -12.66 -0.09 8.18
C ILE A 131 -12.64 -1.56 7.74
N LEU A 132 -11.44 -2.12 7.57
CA LEU A 132 -11.24 -3.50 7.13
C LEU A 132 -11.25 -4.49 8.29
N SER A 133 -10.68 -4.10 9.43
CA SER A 133 -10.73 -4.90 10.66
C SER A 133 -10.65 -4.02 11.91
N ILE A 134 -11.18 -4.55 13.01
CA ILE A 134 -11.12 -3.94 14.34
C ILE A 134 -10.70 -5.01 15.33
N HIS A 135 -9.70 -4.69 16.16
CA HIS A 135 -9.31 -5.46 17.33
C HIS A 135 -9.44 -4.59 18.57
N VAL A 136 -10.07 -5.15 19.61
CA VAL A 136 -10.44 -4.42 20.81
C VAL A 136 -9.69 -5.03 21.99
N HIS A 137 -8.96 -4.19 22.73
CA HIS A 137 -8.15 -4.62 23.87
C HIS A 137 -8.51 -3.81 25.12
N PRO A 138 -8.96 -4.43 26.22
CA PRO A 138 -9.21 -3.70 27.46
C PRO A 138 -7.89 -3.18 28.06
N VAL A 139 -7.86 -1.93 28.52
CA VAL A 139 -6.68 -1.29 29.12
C VAL A 139 -7.07 -0.48 30.36
N ALA A 140 -6.10 -0.14 31.21
CA ALA A 140 -6.34 0.77 32.34
C ALA A 140 -6.79 2.14 31.81
N GLY A 141 -8.03 2.55 32.14
CA GLY A 141 -8.59 3.83 31.71
C GLY A 141 -9.42 3.82 30.42
N GLY A 142 -9.72 2.64 29.86
CA GLY A 142 -10.63 2.52 28.72
C GLY A 142 -10.41 1.27 27.87
N VAL A 143 -10.63 1.41 26.56
CA VAL A 143 -10.48 0.34 25.58
C VAL A 143 -9.54 0.83 24.48
N LEU A 144 -8.48 0.07 24.22
CA LEU A 144 -7.58 0.31 23.11
C LEU A 144 -8.13 -0.39 21.86
N ASP A 145 -8.58 0.41 20.91
CA ASP A 145 -9.03 -0.09 19.61
C ASP A 145 -7.88 0.00 18.60
N GLU A 146 -7.64 -1.10 17.89
CA GLU A 146 -6.74 -1.19 16.75
C GLU A 146 -7.55 -1.41 15.48
N PHE A 147 -7.38 -0.49 14.52
CA PHE A 147 -8.08 -0.49 13.24
C PHE A 147 -7.11 -0.78 12.11
N VAL A 148 -7.57 -1.57 11.13
CA VAL A 148 -6.98 -1.59 9.78
C VAL A 148 -7.92 -0.83 8.86
N LEU A 149 -7.40 0.22 8.22
CA LEU A 149 -8.16 1.19 7.46
C LEU A 149 -7.72 1.17 5.99
N SER A 150 -8.67 1.33 5.08
CA SER A 150 -8.42 1.65 3.68
C SER A 150 -8.90 3.08 3.44
N ALA A 151 -7.97 3.97 3.17
CA ALA A 151 -8.23 5.39 2.98
C ALA A 151 -7.89 5.80 1.53
N PRO A 152 -8.63 6.75 0.92
CA PRO A 152 -8.22 7.40 -0.32
C PRO A 152 -6.75 7.83 -0.31
N GLY A 153 -6.01 7.63 -1.40
CA GLY A 153 -4.55 7.83 -1.44
C GLY A 153 -4.07 9.27 -1.21
N ASN A 154 -4.97 10.26 -1.24
CA ASN A 154 -4.69 11.65 -0.89
C ASN A 154 -4.77 11.94 0.62
N LEU A 155 -5.20 10.98 1.44
CA LEU A 155 -5.24 11.12 2.90
C LEU A 155 -3.86 10.89 3.49
N SER A 156 -3.47 11.81 4.37
CA SER A 156 -2.23 11.72 5.15
C SER A 156 -2.51 11.16 6.53
N GLU A 157 -1.45 10.73 7.20
CA GLU A 157 -1.47 10.31 8.62
C GLU A 157 -2.15 11.36 9.51
N ARG A 158 -1.92 12.65 9.25
CA ARG A 158 -2.50 13.76 10.02
C ARG A 158 -4.02 13.78 9.95
N HIS A 159 -4.59 13.60 8.74
CA HIS A 159 -6.04 13.58 8.57
C HIS A 159 -6.69 12.43 9.37
N LEU A 160 -6.04 11.26 9.39
CA LEU A 160 -6.52 10.11 10.16
C LEU A 160 -6.40 10.34 11.67
N LEU A 161 -5.29 10.92 12.13
CA LEU A 161 -5.10 11.29 13.54
C LEU A 161 -6.15 12.30 14.01
N GLU A 162 -6.42 13.32 13.20
CA GLU A 162 -7.47 14.32 13.46
C GLU A 162 -8.85 13.65 13.55
N ALA A 163 -9.21 12.78 12.60
CA ALA A 163 -10.48 12.06 12.67
C ALA A 163 -10.61 11.15 13.89
N LEU A 164 -9.54 10.47 14.30
CA LEU A 164 -9.56 9.66 15.53
C LEU A 164 -9.74 10.54 16.77
N HIS A 165 -9.08 11.70 16.80
CA HIS A 165 -9.23 12.67 17.89
C HIS A 165 -10.65 13.25 17.96
N ASP A 166 -11.20 13.68 16.82
CA ASP A 166 -12.58 14.18 16.69
C ASP A 166 -13.62 13.13 17.09
N GLY A 167 -13.30 11.85 16.87
CA GLY A 167 -14.11 10.71 17.29
C GLY A 167 -14.07 10.44 18.80
N GLY A 168 -13.26 11.18 19.56
CA GLY A 168 -13.07 11.01 21.01
C GLY A 168 -11.93 10.07 21.40
N GLY A 169 -11.06 9.72 20.44
CA GLY A 169 -9.88 8.91 20.66
C GLY A 169 -8.74 9.68 21.33
N SER A 170 -8.01 9.00 22.21
CA SER A 170 -6.86 9.54 22.93
C SER A 170 -5.62 8.65 22.72
N GLY A 171 -4.43 9.26 22.78
CA GLY A 171 -3.17 8.53 22.55
C GLY A 171 -3.06 7.91 21.15
N SER A 172 -3.71 8.53 20.15
CA SER A 172 -3.83 7.99 18.81
C SER A 172 -2.48 7.88 18.10
N ARG A 173 -2.25 6.75 17.42
CA ARG A 173 -1.09 6.53 16.55
C ARG A 173 -1.56 5.92 15.25
N VAL A 174 -1.04 6.42 14.14
CA VAL A 174 -1.39 5.96 12.79
C VAL A 174 -0.10 5.72 12.01
N TRP A 175 -0.03 4.64 11.26
CA TRP A 175 1.12 4.34 10.40
C TRP A 175 0.70 3.55 9.17
N PRO A 176 1.42 3.66 8.04
CA PRO A 176 1.09 2.92 6.83
C PRO A 176 1.24 1.41 7.05
N THR A 177 0.42 0.63 6.36
CA THR A 177 0.43 -0.83 6.46
C THR A 177 0.24 -1.51 5.09
N THR A 178 0.37 -2.83 5.05
CA THR A 178 0.24 -3.64 3.83
C THR A 178 -0.91 -4.64 3.97
N ALA A 179 -1.33 -5.27 2.88
CA ALA A 179 -2.41 -6.27 2.91
C ALA A 179 -2.12 -7.45 3.87
N LEU A 180 -0.84 -7.72 4.18
CA LEU A 180 -0.44 -8.73 5.16
C LEU A 180 -0.95 -8.42 6.58
N ALA A 181 -1.16 -7.13 6.89
CA ALA A 181 -1.71 -6.68 8.15
C ALA A 181 -3.21 -6.98 8.32
N MET A 182 -3.90 -7.39 7.24
CA MET A 182 -5.28 -7.87 7.27
C MET A 182 -5.41 -9.33 7.68
N ALA A 183 -4.31 -10.10 7.72
CA ALA A 183 -4.35 -11.48 8.18
C ALA A 183 -4.76 -11.50 9.65
N ASP A 184 -5.99 -11.94 9.92
CA ASP A 184 -6.46 -12.16 11.26
C ASP A 184 -5.62 -13.24 11.98
N GLY A 185 -5.79 -13.35 13.30
CA GLY A 185 -5.04 -14.33 14.09
C GLY A 185 -5.25 -15.78 13.64
N GLN A 186 -6.36 -16.09 12.95
CA GLN A 186 -6.66 -17.43 12.45
C GLN A 186 -5.85 -17.72 11.18
N THR A 187 -5.82 -16.78 10.25
CA THR A 187 -4.99 -16.82 9.04
C THR A 187 -3.52 -16.94 9.40
N LYS A 188 -3.05 -16.14 10.37
CA LYS A 188 -1.68 -16.26 10.90
C LYS A 188 -1.43 -17.65 11.49
N ALA A 189 -2.36 -18.18 12.29
CA ALA A 189 -2.23 -19.52 12.86
C ALA A 189 -2.18 -20.62 11.78
N LEU A 190 -2.95 -20.50 10.70
CA LEU A 190 -2.91 -21.43 9.56
C LEU A 190 -1.60 -21.32 8.77
N SER A 191 -1.07 -20.11 8.57
CA SER A 191 0.26 -19.92 7.95
C SER A 191 1.37 -20.54 8.80
N LEU A 192 1.30 -20.38 10.14
CA LEU A 192 2.23 -21.04 11.05
C LEU A 192 2.07 -22.56 11.05
N ALA A 193 0.84 -23.07 10.96
CA ALA A 193 0.60 -24.50 10.81
C ALA A 193 1.17 -25.06 9.51
N ALA A 194 1.04 -24.35 8.39
CA ALA A 194 1.65 -24.72 7.11
C ALA A 194 3.18 -24.71 7.18
N ARG A 195 3.76 -23.73 7.87
CA ARG A 195 5.21 -23.65 8.13
C ARG A 195 5.71 -24.85 8.95
N ILE A 196 4.99 -25.21 10.01
CA ILE A 196 5.27 -26.41 10.82
C ILE A 196 5.10 -27.70 9.98
N ALA A 197 4.15 -27.71 9.03
CA ALA A 197 3.95 -28.84 8.13
C ALA A 197 5.15 -29.10 7.21
N ASP A 198 5.87 -28.05 6.82
CA ASP A 198 7.10 -28.13 6.04
C ASP A 198 8.32 -28.47 6.93
N ALA A 199 8.41 -27.83 8.10
CA ALA A 199 9.52 -27.97 9.04
C ALA A 199 9.02 -28.10 10.50
N PRO A 200 8.78 -29.33 11.00
CA PRO A 200 8.26 -29.56 12.36
C PRO A 200 9.18 -29.05 13.48
N ASP A 201 10.49 -28.92 13.22
CA ASP A 201 11.50 -28.40 14.14
C ASP A 201 11.37 -26.90 14.40
N GLU A 202 10.65 -26.15 13.55
CA GLU A 202 10.38 -24.73 13.76
C GLU A 202 9.28 -24.44 14.80
N LEU A 203 8.69 -25.48 15.42
CA LEU A 203 7.65 -25.37 16.45
C LEU A 203 7.96 -24.31 17.54
N PRO A 204 9.17 -24.25 18.14
CA PRO A 204 9.45 -23.26 19.18
C PRO A 204 9.29 -21.82 18.67
N LEU A 205 9.80 -21.54 17.47
CA LEU A 205 9.73 -20.21 16.85
C LEU A 205 8.30 -19.86 16.43
N ALA A 206 7.59 -20.82 15.84
CA ALA A 206 6.21 -20.64 15.41
C ALA A 206 5.28 -20.33 16.59
N VAL A 207 5.44 -21.02 17.72
CA VAL A 207 4.65 -20.74 18.93
C VAL A 207 5.03 -19.40 19.57
N ALA A 208 6.33 -19.07 19.63
CA ALA A 208 6.79 -17.77 20.10
C ALA A 208 6.13 -16.63 19.29
N GLU A 209 6.06 -16.81 17.97
CA GLU A 209 5.44 -15.86 17.06
C GLU A 209 3.90 -15.79 17.20
N LEU A 210 3.23 -16.94 17.39
CA LEU A 210 1.79 -17.01 17.62
C LEU A 210 1.41 -16.25 18.90
N LEU A 211 2.18 -16.46 19.96
CA LEU A 211 1.88 -15.97 21.30
C LEU A 211 2.48 -14.58 21.60
N ARG A 212 3.34 -14.08 20.70
CA ARG A 212 4.19 -12.89 20.92
C ARG A 212 5.00 -13.05 22.22
N ALA A 213 5.56 -14.24 22.42
CA ALA A 213 6.25 -14.63 23.64
C ALA A 213 7.73 -14.89 23.37
N ARG A 214 8.55 -14.81 24.42
CA ARG A 214 9.97 -15.16 24.38
C ARG A 214 10.16 -16.62 24.75
N ILE A 215 11.02 -17.33 24.01
CA ILE A 215 11.45 -18.69 24.37
C ILE A 215 12.46 -18.58 25.52
N LEU A 216 12.27 -19.39 26.55
CA LEU A 216 13.19 -19.46 27.68
C LEU A 216 14.16 -20.61 27.50
N THR A 217 15.43 -20.37 27.81
CA THR A 217 16.42 -21.43 27.91
C THR A 217 16.15 -22.32 29.13
N PRO A 218 16.63 -23.58 29.15
CA PRO A 218 16.47 -24.46 30.30
C PRO A 218 17.00 -23.88 31.62
N ALA A 219 18.07 -23.08 31.57
CA ALA A 219 18.62 -22.40 32.74
C ALA A 219 17.65 -21.33 33.27
N GLU A 220 17.05 -20.52 32.39
CA GLU A 220 16.04 -19.52 32.76
C GLU A 220 14.72 -20.14 33.22
N ALA A 221 14.40 -21.35 32.72
CA ALA A 221 13.21 -22.09 33.10
C ALA A 221 13.17 -22.44 34.60
N VAL A 222 14.33 -22.64 35.22
CA VAL A 222 14.47 -23.12 36.62
C VAL A 222 14.48 -21.98 37.65
N LEU A 223 14.79 -20.75 37.24
CA LEU A 223 15.16 -19.67 38.17
C LEU A 223 14.00 -19.01 38.96
N GLU A 224 12.74 -19.18 38.58
CA GLU A 224 11.62 -18.39 39.15
C GLU A 224 10.38 -19.25 39.41
N LYS A 225 9.95 -19.33 40.68
CA LYS A 225 8.83 -20.16 41.16
C LYS A 225 7.46 -19.48 41.11
N HIS A 226 7.40 -18.16 40.97
CA HIS A 226 6.13 -17.42 40.87
C HIS A 226 5.83 -17.11 39.41
N ASP A 227 4.82 -17.80 38.87
CA ASP A 227 4.31 -17.53 37.54
C ASP A 227 2.86 -17.05 37.65
N ALA A 228 2.64 -15.76 37.51
CA ALA A 228 1.32 -15.15 37.46
C ALA A 228 0.59 -15.44 36.13
N GLY A 229 0.74 -16.65 35.59
CA GLY A 229 0.27 -17.05 34.26
C GLY A 229 1.03 -16.44 33.09
N THR A 230 2.17 -15.80 33.34
CA THR A 230 3.02 -15.12 32.35
C THR A 230 4.02 -16.05 31.67
N ARG A 231 4.09 -17.32 32.09
CA ARG A 231 4.87 -18.36 31.45
C ARG A 231 3.93 -19.46 30.97
N LEU A 232 4.31 -20.07 29.86
CA LEU A 232 3.57 -21.20 29.29
C LEU A 232 4.56 -22.33 29.04
N LYS A 233 4.24 -23.50 29.60
CA LYS A 233 4.94 -24.75 29.32
C LYS A 233 4.19 -25.50 28.25
N ILE A 234 4.90 -25.92 27.21
CA ILE A 234 4.36 -26.80 26.18
C ILE A 234 5.17 -28.10 26.22
N PRO A 235 4.57 -29.23 26.62
CA PRO A 235 5.24 -30.51 26.53
C PRO A 235 5.47 -30.86 25.06
N THR A 236 6.66 -31.36 24.73
CA THR A 236 6.91 -31.98 23.43
C THR A 236 7.53 -33.36 23.65
N ALA A 237 7.18 -34.31 22.80
CA ALA A 237 7.66 -35.69 22.89
C ALA A 237 9.15 -35.86 22.56
N TRP A 238 9.76 -34.94 21.80
CA TRP A 238 11.12 -35.13 21.24
C TRP A 238 12.19 -34.22 21.83
N HIS A 239 11.86 -32.96 22.13
CA HIS A 239 12.83 -31.92 22.50
C HIS A 239 12.75 -31.55 23.99
N GLY A 240 11.93 -32.27 24.75
CA GLY A 240 11.55 -31.89 26.10
C GLY A 240 10.57 -30.71 26.11
N PRO A 241 10.17 -30.23 27.30
CA PRO A 241 9.22 -29.13 27.40
C PRO A 241 9.83 -27.81 26.93
N ILE A 242 9.13 -27.12 26.03
CA ILE A 242 9.48 -25.77 25.61
C ILE A 242 8.77 -24.79 26.53
N MET A 243 9.51 -23.80 27.03
CA MET A 243 9.01 -22.79 27.96
C MET A 243 8.96 -21.43 27.28
N PHE A 244 7.84 -20.74 27.42
CA PHE A 244 7.62 -19.39 26.91
C PHE A 244 7.38 -18.42 28.05
N ALA A 245 7.76 -17.15 27.88
CA ALA A 245 7.44 -16.06 28.80
C ALA A 245 6.94 -14.83 28.07
N ARG A 246 5.92 -14.18 28.64
CA ARG A 246 5.39 -12.89 28.23
C ARG A 246 5.26 -11.99 29.47
N PRO A 247 6.32 -11.24 29.82
CA PRO A 247 6.33 -10.43 31.03
C PRO A 247 5.18 -9.41 31.06
N GLY A 248 4.41 -9.39 32.16
CA GLY A 248 3.31 -8.43 32.36
C GLY A 248 2.00 -8.76 31.65
N GLU A 249 1.92 -9.83 30.86
CA GLU A 249 0.69 -10.21 30.14
C GLU A 249 0.45 -11.72 30.26
N PRO A 250 -0.45 -12.18 31.16
CA PRO A 250 -0.70 -13.60 31.35
C PRO A 250 -1.27 -14.24 30.09
N PHE A 251 -0.97 -15.53 29.89
CA PHE A 251 -1.55 -16.33 28.82
C PHE A 251 -3.01 -16.67 29.14
N THR A 252 -3.87 -16.42 28.16
CA THR A 252 -5.26 -16.84 28.24
C THR A 252 -5.38 -18.35 27.97
N PRO A 253 -6.43 -19.03 28.49
CA PRO A 253 -6.66 -20.44 28.19
C PRO A 253 -6.75 -20.74 26.68
N ALA A 254 -7.31 -19.81 25.90
CA ALA A 254 -7.42 -19.95 24.46
C ALA A 254 -6.05 -19.87 23.74
N GLU A 255 -5.14 -19.01 24.21
CA GLU A 255 -3.77 -18.95 23.73
C GLU A 255 -3.00 -20.23 24.05
N SER A 256 -3.11 -20.72 25.29
CA SER A 256 -2.52 -22.00 25.70
C SER A 256 -3.04 -23.15 24.85
N ALA A 257 -4.35 -23.22 24.61
CA ALA A 257 -4.95 -24.27 23.79
C ALA A 257 -4.44 -24.24 22.34
N ARG A 258 -4.35 -23.06 21.69
CA ARG A 258 -3.81 -22.94 20.33
C ARG A 258 -2.35 -23.40 20.25
N ALA A 259 -1.54 -23.04 21.23
CA ALA A 259 -0.14 -23.43 21.27
C ALA A 259 0.03 -24.94 21.43
N HIS A 260 -0.79 -25.60 22.27
CA HIS A 260 -0.82 -27.05 22.39
C HIS A 260 -1.26 -27.73 21.08
N ARG A 261 -2.24 -27.18 20.36
CA ARG A 261 -2.66 -27.73 19.06
C ARG A 261 -1.60 -27.63 17.97
N LEU A 262 -0.80 -26.55 17.95
CA LEU A 262 0.35 -26.47 17.05
C LEU A 262 1.44 -27.48 17.41
N ALA A 263 1.66 -27.72 18.71
CA ALA A 263 2.60 -28.74 19.18
C ALA A 263 2.14 -30.15 18.79
N GLU A 264 0.86 -30.47 18.99
CA GLU A 264 0.26 -31.74 18.57
C GLU A 264 0.38 -31.94 17.05
N LEU A 265 0.15 -30.89 16.25
CA LEU A 265 0.34 -30.94 14.80
C LEU A 265 1.79 -31.27 14.43
N ALA A 266 2.76 -30.56 15.03
CA ALA A 266 4.18 -30.84 14.81
C ALA A 266 4.51 -32.28 15.18
N GLU A 267 3.98 -32.77 16.31
CA GLU A 267 4.13 -34.15 16.80
C GLU A 267 3.63 -35.18 15.80
N ILE A 268 2.43 -35.00 15.24
CA ILE A 268 1.86 -35.90 14.22
C ILE A 268 2.77 -35.94 12.98
N LEU A 269 3.30 -34.79 12.57
CA LEU A 269 4.05 -34.66 11.33
C LEU A 269 5.44 -35.30 11.41
N ALA A 270 6.20 -35.10 12.49
CA ALA A 270 7.52 -35.72 12.60
C ALA A 270 7.47 -37.21 13.03
N HIS A 271 6.31 -37.73 13.48
CA HIS A 271 6.09 -39.18 13.61
C HIS A 271 5.64 -39.85 12.30
N ARG A 272 5.40 -39.09 11.22
CA ARG A 272 5.02 -39.67 9.94
C ARG A 272 6.26 -40.29 9.28
N PRO A 273 6.31 -41.61 9.03
CA PRO A 273 7.42 -42.20 8.30
C PRO A 273 7.46 -41.57 6.89
N SER A 274 8.63 -41.07 6.50
CA SER A 274 8.88 -40.61 5.13
C SER A 274 8.49 -41.75 4.19
N PRO A 275 7.62 -41.53 3.18
CA PRO A 275 7.29 -42.59 2.24
C PRO A 275 8.58 -43.05 1.59
N ALA A 276 8.94 -44.31 1.85
CA ALA A 276 10.14 -44.94 1.34
C ALA A 276 10.25 -44.67 -0.16
N GLN A 277 11.38 -44.08 -0.56
CA GLN A 277 11.81 -44.00 -1.95
C GLN A 277 11.73 -45.42 -2.52
N VAL A 278 10.75 -45.68 -3.38
CA VAL A 278 10.64 -46.95 -4.11
C VAL A 278 11.90 -47.04 -4.98
N PRO A 279 12.80 -48.02 -4.74
CA PRO A 279 13.93 -48.22 -5.65
C PRO A 279 13.34 -48.68 -6.99
N GLY A 280 13.59 -47.89 -8.03
CA GLY A 280 13.19 -48.24 -9.39
C GLY A 280 13.83 -49.57 -9.80
N THR A 281 12.98 -50.48 -10.29
CA THR A 281 13.35 -51.65 -11.09
C THR A 281 13.84 -51.24 -12.46
#